data_AF-A0AAU3RP11-F1
#
_entry.id   AF-A0AAU3RP11-F1
#
_cell.length_a   1.000
_cell.length_b   1.000
_cell.length_c   1.000
_cell.angle_alpha   90.00
_cell.angle_beta   90.00
_cell.angle_gamma   90.00
#
_symmetry.space_group_name_H-M   'P 1'
#
loop_
_entity.id
_entity.type
_entity.pdbx_description
1 polymer ?
#
loop_
_entity_poly.entity_id
_entity_poly.type
_entity_poly.pdbx_seq_one_letter_code
_entity_poly.pdbx_strand_id
1 'polypeptide(L)'
;MTPRELREACPPGGGPYPCPCCRFLTLDARCAWDICPECGWEDDGQDDLNADEVWGGPNGSESLTAARRGYAEYAAGARSGDRQSVAQGGDGAWWGVARQVLPAAGETGG
;
A
#
# COMPACT_ATOMS: atom_id res chain seq x y z
N MET A 1 -8.71 0.97 -21.07
CA MET A 1 -7.57 1.74 -20.58
C MET A 1 -6.61 2.08 -21.71
N THR A 2 -6.23 3.34 -21.84
CA THR A 2 -5.20 3.82 -22.77
C THR A 2 -3.80 3.51 -22.22
N PRO A 3 -2.74 3.53 -23.06
CA PRO A 3 -1.36 3.36 -22.58
C PRO A 3 -0.94 4.39 -21.51
N ARG A 4 -1.55 5.58 -21.53
CA ARG A 4 -1.32 6.61 -20.52
C ARG A 4 -1.95 6.23 -19.18
N GLU A 5 -3.21 5.81 -19.19
CA GLU A 5 -3.94 5.38 -17.99
C GLU A 5 -3.24 4.19 -17.31
N LEU A 6 -2.72 3.25 -18.10
CA LEU A 6 -1.93 2.12 -17.58
C LEU A 6 -0.63 2.59 -16.90
N ARG A 7 0.05 3.61 -17.45
CA ARG A 7 1.25 4.20 -16.84
C ARG A 7 0.95 5.04 -15.60
N GLU A 8 -0.24 5.60 -15.51
CA GLU A 8 -0.69 6.34 -14.33
C GLU A 8 -1.05 5.37 -13.19
N ALA A 9 -1.67 4.24 -13.50
CA ALA A 9 -1.95 3.17 -12.51
C ALA A 9 -0.66 2.43 -12.08
N CYS A 10 0.24 2.16 -13.04
CA CYS A 10 1.49 1.41 -12.84
C CYS A 10 2.72 2.25 -13.22
N PRO A 11 3.03 3.33 -12.49
CA PRO A 11 4.20 4.14 -12.77
C PRO A 11 5.48 3.29 -12.59
N PRO A 12 6.44 3.35 -13.53
CA PRO A 12 7.72 2.67 -13.37
C PRO A 12 8.56 3.38 -12.29
N GLY A 13 9.28 2.60 -11.48
CA GLY A 13 10.22 3.14 -10.49
C GLY A 13 10.21 2.36 -9.17
N GLY A 14 11.08 2.78 -8.26
CA GLY A 14 11.07 2.37 -6.86
C GLY A 14 10.33 3.42 -6.02
N GLY A 15 9.58 2.95 -5.03
CA GLY A 15 8.68 3.72 -4.20
C GLY A 15 9.36 4.58 -3.13
N PRO A 16 8.61 5.00 -2.10
CA PRO A 16 7.32 4.43 -1.69
C PRO A 16 6.13 4.94 -2.52
N TYR A 17 5.15 4.06 -2.76
CA TYR A 17 3.90 4.37 -3.45
C TYR A 17 2.67 4.13 -2.56
N PRO A 18 1.57 4.88 -2.78
CA PRO A 18 0.34 4.65 -2.05
C PRO A 18 -0.31 3.34 -2.51
N CYS A 19 -0.67 2.50 -1.55
CA CYS A 19 -1.54 1.36 -1.80
C CYS A 19 -2.86 1.83 -2.44
N PRO A 20 -3.35 1.20 -3.51
CA PRO A 20 -4.59 1.61 -4.16
C PRO A 20 -5.82 1.45 -3.26
N CYS A 21 -5.75 0.61 -2.23
CA CYS A 21 -6.81 0.39 -1.24
C CYS A 21 -6.75 1.42 -0.09
N CYS A 22 -5.75 1.35 0.80
CA CYS A 22 -5.71 2.18 2.02
C CYS A 22 -5.06 3.56 1.83
N ARG A 23 -4.44 3.81 0.67
CA ARG A 23 -3.73 5.06 0.32
C ARG A 23 -2.50 5.41 1.17
N PHE A 24 -2.07 4.55 2.09
CA PHE A 24 -0.79 4.71 2.79
C PHE A 24 0.39 4.33 1.89
N LEU A 25 1.54 4.99 2.11
CA LEU A 25 2.81 4.79 1.40
C LEU A 25 3.50 3.49 1.86
N THR A 26 2.96 2.35 1.43
CA THR A 26 3.36 1.03 1.93
C THR A 26 3.98 0.12 0.86
N LEU A 27 3.99 0.54 -0.41
CA LEU A 27 4.45 -0.28 -1.52
C LEU A 27 5.80 0.22 -2.06
N ASP A 28 6.73 -0.69 -2.31
CA ASP A 28 8.06 -0.37 -2.87
C ASP A 28 8.04 -0.27 -4.40
N ALA A 29 7.01 -0.77 -5.07
CA ALA A 29 6.73 -0.58 -6.49
C ALA A 29 5.22 -0.64 -6.75
N ARG A 30 4.75 -0.14 -7.90
CA ARG A 30 3.37 -0.32 -8.34
C ARG A 30 3.22 -1.49 -9.31
N CYS A 31 2.10 -2.21 -9.20
CA CYS A 31 1.72 -3.35 -10.03
C CYS A 31 2.75 -4.49 -9.99
N ALA A 32 3.32 -4.70 -8.81
CA ALA A 32 4.41 -5.63 -8.57
C ALA A 32 3.99 -6.85 -7.74
N TRP A 33 2.69 -7.06 -7.52
CA TRP A 33 2.14 -8.15 -6.70
C TRP A 33 2.51 -8.06 -5.22
N ASP A 34 2.92 -6.88 -4.75
CA ASP A 34 3.21 -6.65 -3.34
C ASP A 34 1.91 -6.58 -2.53
N ILE A 35 1.88 -7.25 -1.39
CA ILE A 35 0.76 -7.19 -0.45
C ILE A 35 0.98 -6.05 0.53
N CYS A 36 0.03 -5.13 0.59
CA CYS A 36 0.05 -4.00 1.50
C CYS A 36 0.02 -4.48 2.97
N PRO A 37 1.04 -4.23 3.79
CA PRO A 37 1.07 -4.67 5.19
C PRO A 37 0.03 -3.98 6.08
N GLU A 38 -0.55 -2.86 5.62
CA GLU A 38 -1.58 -2.13 6.37
C GLU A 38 -2.98 -2.72 6.19
N CYS A 39 -3.38 -3.01 4.94
CA CYS A 39 -4.75 -3.41 4.62
C CYS A 39 -4.87 -4.79 3.97
N GLY A 40 -3.76 -5.47 3.71
CA GLY A 40 -3.73 -6.81 3.11
C GLY A 40 -4.04 -6.87 1.62
N TRP A 41 -4.28 -5.74 0.95
CA TRP A 41 -4.54 -5.69 -0.49
C TRP A 41 -3.27 -5.98 -1.32
N GLU A 42 -3.34 -6.91 -2.27
CA GLU A 42 -2.29 -7.14 -3.27
C GLU A 42 -2.36 -6.13 -4.41
N ASP A 43 -1.24 -5.46 -4.71
CA ASP A 43 -1.12 -4.55 -5.84
C ASP A 43 -0.87 -5.31 -7.17
N ASP A 44 -1.94 -5.92 -7.67
CA ASP A 44 -2.05 -6.62 -8.97
C ASP A 44 -2.19 -5.65 -10.17
N GLY A 45 -2.20 -4.34 -9.91
CA GLY A 45 -2.36 -3.27 -10.88
C GLY A 45 -3.79 -2.79 -11.10
N GLN A 46 -4.74 -3.27 -10.31
CA GLN A 46 -6.06 -2.67 -10.22
C GLN A 46 -6.00 -1.27 -9.59
N ASP A 47 -6.73 -0.30 -10.17
CA ASP A 47 -6.86 1.08 -9.68
C ASP A 47 -8.23 1.68 -10.06
N ASP A 48 -8.41 3.00 -9.98
CA ASP A 48 -9.71 3.68 -10.07
C ASP A 48 -10.56 3.31 -11.31
N LEU A 49 -9.95 3.03 -12.46
CA LEU A 49 -10.68 2.73 -13.70
C LEU A 49 -11.31 1.33 -13.73
N ASN A 50 -10.82 0.41 -12.92
CA ASN A 50 -11.28 -0.98 -12.86
C ASN A 50 -11.59 -1.41 -11.41
N ALA A 51 -11.77 -0.45 -10.50
CA ALA A 51 -11.89 -0.71 -9.06
C ALA A 51 -13.11 -1.56 -8.67
N ASP A 52 -14.15 -1.59 -9.49
CA ASP A 52 -15.36 -2.39 -9.25
C ASP A 52 -15.25 -3.83 -9.74
N GLU A 53 -14.21 -4.15 -10.52
CA GLU A 53 -13.97 -5.52 -11.01
C GLU A 53 -13.43 -6.42 -9.90
N VAL A 54 -13.64 -7.73 -10.03
CA VAL A 54 -13.08 -8.74 -9.13
C VAL A 54 -12.07 -9.56 -9.93
N TRP A 55 -10.78 -9.41 -9.60
CA TRP A 55 -9.69 -10.06 -10.33
C TRP A 55 -9.26 -11.41 -9.73
N GLY A 56 -9.65 -11.70 -8.48
CA GLY A 56 -9.33 -12.98 -7.85
C GLY A 56 -8.02 -12.96 -7.06
N GLY A 57 -7.33 -14.10 -7.06
CA GLY A 57 -6.01 -14.22 -6.46
C GLY A 57 -6.00 -14.01 -4.94
N PRO A 58 -4.92 -13.44 -4.38
CA PRO A 58 -4.83 -13.02 -2.98
C PRO A 58 -5.92 -12.03 -2.54
N ASN A 59 -6.46 -11.22 -3.46
CA ASN A 59 -7.59 -10.31 -3.20
C ASN A 59 -8.96 -11.05 -3.12
N GLY A 60 -8.99 -12.36 -3.44
CA GLY A 60 -10.15 -13.21 -3.26
C GLY A 60 -11.32 -12.80 -4.14
N SER A 61 -12.53 -12.79 -3.58
CA SER A 61 -13.75 -12.37 -4.30
C SER A 61 -14.08 -10.89 -4.09
N GLU A 62 -13.15 -10.08 -3.58
CA GLU A 62 -13.36 -8.66 -3.34
C GLU A 62 -12.92 -7.81 -4.53
N SER A 63 -13.64 -6.70 -4.75
CA SER A 63 -13.20 -5.63 -5.64
C SER A 63 -12.44 -4.56 -4.85
N LEU A 64 -11.60 -3.78 -5.51
CA LEU A 64 -10.88 -2.67 -4.88
C LEU A 64 -11.83 -1.65 -4.25
N THR A 65 -12.99 -1.38 -4.85
CA THR A 65 -14.04 -0.53 -4.26
C THR A 65 -14.54 -1.09 -2.93
N ALA A 66 -14.80 -2.41 -2.86
CA ALA A 66 -15.25 -3.06 -1.64
C ALA A 66 -14.15 -3.03 -0.56
N ALA A 67 -12.90 -3.32 -0.92
CA ALA A 67 -11.77 -3.28 -0.01
C ALA A 67 -11.51 -1.87 0.55
N ARG A 68 -11.58 -0.83 -0.29
CA ARG A 68 -11.50 0.59 0.15
C ARG A 68 -12.55 0.91 1.19
N ARG A 69 -13.79 0.46 0.97
CA ARG A 69 -14.89 0.67 1.92
C ARG A 69 -14.65 -0.09 3.22
N GLY A 70 -14.29 -1.37 3.15
CA GLY A 70 -14.01 -2.19 4.33
C GLY A 70 -12.87 -1.60 5.18
N TYR A 71 -11.81 -1.12 4.53
CA TYR A 71 -10.71 -0.45 5.22
C TYR A 71 -11.15 0.87 5.86
N ALA A 72 -11.94 1.69 5.18
CA ALA A 72 -12.47 2.93 5.75
C ALA A 72 -13.35 2.68 6.99
N GLU A 73 -14.17 1.63 6.97
CA GLU A 73 -14.98 1.20 8.12
C GLU A 73 -14.09 0.68 9.27
N TYR A 74 -13.06 -0.12 8.98
CA TYR A 74 -12.07 -0.56 9.96
C TYR A 74 -11.35 0.63 10.61
N ALA A 75 -10.85 1.58 9.80
CA ALA A 75 -10.12 2.75 10.27
C ALA A 75 -11.00 3.68 11.11
N ALA A 76 -12.28 3.84 10.75
CA ALA A 76 -13.24 4.63 11.53
C ALA A 76 -13.68 3.93 12.83
N GLY A 77 -13.74 2.59 12.83
CA GLY A 77 -14.12 1.76 13.96
C GLY A 77 -12.99 1.45 14.95
N ALA A 78 -11.74 1.74 14.58
CA ALA A 78 -10.55 1.42 15.35
C ALA A 78 -10.53 2.09 16.73
N ARG A 79 -11.01 1.36 17.74
CA ARG A 79 -10.60 1.55 19.13
C ARG A 79 -9.26 0.83 19.33
N SER A 80 -8.19 1.61 19.27
CA SER A 80 -6.81 1.38 19.71
C SER A 80 -6.39 -0.04 20.11
N GLY A 81 -5.45 -0.62 19.35
CA GLY A 81 -4.68 -1.77 19.81
C GLY A 81 -3.59 -2.28 18.86
N ASP A 82 -3.71 -2.05 17.56
CA ASP A 82 -2.76 -2.60 16.59
C ASP A 82 -1.54 -1.68 16.42
N ARG A 83 -0.39 -2.13 16.93
CA ARG A 83 0.89 -1.40 16.84
C ARG A 83 1.50 -1.45 15.43
N GLN A 84 1.00 -2.28 14.53
CA GLN A 84 1.50 -2.38 13.16
C GLN A 84 0.73 -1.46 12.20
N SER A 85 -0.47 -1.00 12.58
CA SER A 85 -1.27 -0.13 11.72
C SER A 85 -0.70 1.29 11.64
N VAL A 86 -0.38 1.73 10.43
CA VAL A 86 0.04 3.10 10.09
C VAL A 86 -1.05 4.10 10.43
N ALA A 87 -2.32 3.77 10.22
CA ALA A 87 -3.46 4.63 10.56
C ALA A 87 -3.60 4.87 12.08
N GLN A 88 -3.07 3.96 12.91
CA GLN A 88 -3.15 4.03 14.37
C GLN A 88 -1.84 4.50 15.03
N GLY A 89 -0.87 4.98 14.25
CA GLY A 89 0.42 5.47 14.76
C GLY A 89 1.47 4.37 15.00
N GLY A 90 1.30 3.20 14.36
CA GLY A 90 2.29 2.13 14.38
C GLY A 90 3.62 2.49 13.70
N ASP A 91 4.65 1.69 13.96
CA ASP A 91 6.05 1.94 13.53
C ASP A 91 6.25 1.99 11.99
N GLY A 92 5.22 1.65 11.22
CA GLY A 92 5.27 1.27 9.80
C GLY A 92 5.47 2.37 8.74
N ALA A 93 5.58 3.65 9.10
CA ALA A 93 5.82 4.72 8.11
C ALA A 93 7.12 5.51 8.34
N TRP A 94 7.61 5.57 9.58
CA TRP A 94 8.81 6.35 9.87
C TRP A 94 10.08 5.61 9.45
N TRP A 95 10.16 4.27 9.54
CA TRP A 95 11.39 3.55 9.17
C TRP A 95 11.71 3.63 7.66
N GLY A 96 10.67 3.53 6.81
CA GLY A 96 10.82 3.63 5.34
C GLY A 96 11.30 5.01 4.90
N VAL A 97 10.70 6.08 5.44
CA VAL A 97 11.15 7.46 5.20
C VAL A 97 12.51 7.73 5.85
N ALA A 98 12.72 7.25 7.09
CA ALA A 98 13.97 7.46 7.82
C ALA A 98 15.19 6.90 7.08
N ARG A 99 15.09 5.77 6.37
CA ARG A 99 16.20 5.26 5.53
C ARG A 99 16.60 6.18 4.38
N GLN A 100 15.72 7.08 3.95
CA GLN A 100 15.99 8.03 2.87
C GLN A 100 16.61 9.35 3.39
N VAL A 101 16.40 9.70 4.67
CA VAL A 101 16.91 10.95 5.28
C VAL A 101 17.99 10.74 6.33
N LEU A 102 18.13 9.56 6.92
CA LEU A 102 19.23 9.25 7.83
C LEU A 102 20.41 8.71 7.01
N PRO A 103 21.60 9.33 7.08
CA PRO A 103 22.79 8.71 6.53
C PRO A 103 23.01 7.37 7.23
N ALA A 104 23.36 6.33 6.46
CA ALA A 104 23.73 5.04 7.00
C ALA A 104 24.72 5.28 8.15
N ALA A 105 24.30 4.96 9.38
CA ALA A 105 25.17 5.07 10.53
C ALA A 105 26.36 4.15 10.25
N GLY A 106 27.52 4.79 10.03
CA GLY A 106 28.74 4.12 9.60
C GLY A 106 29.05 2.93 10.48
N GLU A 107 29.21 1.77 9.84
CA GLU A 107 29.84 0.61 10.43
C GLU A 107 31.27 1.02 10.82
N THR A 108 31.46 1.28 12.11
CA THR A 108 32.79 1.37 12.72
C THR A 108 32.95 0.14 13.59
N GLY A 109 33.97 -0.67 13.29
CA GLY A 109 34.54 -1.60 14.26
C GLY A 109 34.95 -2.95 13.69
N GLY A 110 36.25 -3.10 13.49
CA GLY A 110 36.97 -4.34 13.15
C GLY A 110 38.39 -4.04 12.74
#